data_AF-A0A372FSR5-F1
#
_entry.id   AF-A0A372FSR5-F1
#
_cell.length_a   1.000
_cell.length_b   1.000
_cell.length_c   1.000
_cell.angle_alpha   90.00
_cell.angle_beta   90.00
_cell.angle_gamma   90.00
#
_symmetry.space_group_name_H-M   'P 1'
#
loop_
_entity.id
_entity.type
_entity.pdbx_description
1 polymer ?
#
loop_
_entity_poly.entity_id
_entity_poly.type
_entity_poly.pdbx_seq_one_letter_code
_entity_poly.pdbx_strand_id
1 'polypeptide(L)'
;MLSFNAVHTLTESLLAVDARVDRLGWGRPSRLLLVHDRPAPAEPRCGRRQMRTVHLPLNPARLGRYRAGLADFLTDLTDALPAGRPPARPTLAACVDLHLITTLLTDPTPGVRLLAWALDYEDVLIEPHRLHEIRRIDAVDSDHRRYQVTRWRTEPHPTVDIDEHDTSQAIHAALATLVDTTRLDPRAPTTG
;
A
#
# COMPACT_ATOMS: atom_id res chain seq x y z
N MET A 1 -7.63 16.07 -4.74
CA MET A 1 -7.00 15.88 -6.05
C MET A 1 -5.50 16.14 -5.98
N LEU A 2 -4.70 15.09 -6.15
CA LEU A 2 -3.29 15.05 -6.39
C LEU A 2 -2.97 15.76 -7.70
N SER A 3 -1.85 16.46 -7.72
CA SER A 3 -1.34 17.08 -8.95
C SER A 3 -0.79 16.01 -9.89
N PHE A 4 -0.69 16.35 -11.18
CA PHE A 4 -0.03 15.49 -12.17
C PHE A 4 1.38 15.04 -11.71
N ASN A 5 2.15 15.97 -11.13
CA ASN A 5 3.47 15.65 -10.61
C ASN A 5 3.44 14.66 -9.44
N ALA A 6 2.43 14.75 -8.56
CA ALA A 6 2.25 13.81 -7.46
C ALA A 6 1.89 12.40 -7.96
N VAL A 7 1.03 12.32 -8.98
CA VAL A 7 0.68 11.06 -9.65
C VAL A 7 1.90 10.44 -10.32
N HIS A 8 2.63 11.23 -11.12
CA HIS A 8 3.86 10.76 -11.77
C HIS A 8 4.92 10.29 -10.75
N THR A 9 5.13 11.06 -9.67
CA THR A 9 6.07 10.68 -8.60
C THR A 9 5.62 9.41 -7.85
N LEU A 10 4.31 9.20 -7.68
CA LEU A 10 3.76 7.98 -7.10
C LEU A 10 4.04 6.79 -8.01
N THR A 11 3.75 6.91 -9.31
CA THR A 11 4.05 5.87 -10.30
C THR A 11 5.53 5.50 -10.29
N GLU A 12 6.43 6.48 -10.34
CA GLU A 12 7.88 6.26 -10.23
C GLU A 12 8.27 5.58 -8.92
N SER A 13 7.61 5.92 -7.81
CA SER A 13 7.86 5.29 -6.51
C SER A 13 7.42 3.82 -6.49
N LEU A 14 6.31 3.48 -7.15
CA LEU A 14 5.85 2.08 -7.28
C LEU A 14 6.79 1.29 -8.21
N LEU A 15 7.22 1.86 -9.34
CA LEU A 15 8.23 1.26 -10.22
C LEU A 15 9.57 1.05 -9.51
N ALA A 16 9.99 2.00 -8.67
CA ALA A 16 11.20 1.85 -7.86
C ALA A 16 11.07 0.73 -6.82
N VAL A 17 9.87 0.41 -6.35
CA VAL A 17 9.61 -0.74 -5.47
C VAL A 17 9.78 -2.05 -6.26
N ASP A 18 9.23 -2.14 -7.47
CA ASP A 18 9.41 -3.29 -8.35
C ASP A 18 10.88 -3.51 -8.73
N ALA A 19 11.61 -2.46 -9.11
CA ALA A 19 13.02 -2.55 -9.48
C ALA A 19 13.94 -3.09 -8.35
N ARG A 20 13.46 -3.18 -7.11
CA ARG A 20 14.19 -3.87 -6.02
C ARG A 20 14.24 -5.39 -6.25
N VAL A 21 13.35 -5.96 -7.05
CA VAL A 21 13.38 -7.36 -7.48
C VAL A 21 14.71 -7.71 -8.11
N ASP A 22 15.27 -6.85 -8.96
CA ASP A 22 16.51 -7.17 -9.66
C ASP A 22 17.69 -7.38 -8.69
N ARG A 23 17.63 -6.74 -7.51
CA ARG A 23 18.64 -6.88 -6.46
C ARG A 23 18.31 -7.96 -5.44
N LEU A 24 17.02 -8.19 -5.18
CA LEU A 24 16.56 -9.07 -4.10
C LEU A 24 16.09 -10.44 -4.60
N GLY A 25 15.87 -10.62 -5.90
CA GLY A 25 15.28 -11.83 -6.47
C GLY A 25 13.80 -12.04 -6.13
N TRP A 26 13.27 -13.12 -6.69
CA TRP A 26 11.91 -13.65 -6.51
C TRP A 26 11.77 -14.50 -5.23
N GLY A 27 10.55 -14.88 -4.86
CA GLY A 27 10.21 -15.64 -3.66
C GLY A 27 10.18 -14.77 -2.40
N ARG A 28 9.84 -13.48 -2.53
CA ARG A 28 9.86 -12.54 -1.40
C ARG A 28 8.50 -12.47 -0.69
N PRO A 29 8.48 -12.28 0.64
CA PRO A 29 7.23 -12.12 1.36
C PRO A 29 6.53 -10.84 0.92
N SER A 30 5.19 -10.89 0.91
CA SER A 30 4.35 -9.74 0.63
C SER A 30 4.65 -8.58 1.58
N ARG A 31 4.46 -7.36 1.11
CA ARG A 31 4.71 -6.13 1.86
C ARG A 31 3.56 -5.17 1.67
N LEU A 32 3.17 -4.53 2.76
CA LEU A 32 2.29 -3.39 2.71
C LEU A 32 3.14 -2.12 2.60
N LEU A 33 2.73 -1.19 1.77
CA LEU A 33 3.45 0.07 1.52
C LEU A 33 2.56 1.22 1.94
N LEU A 34 3.11 2.08 2.79
CA LEU A 34 2.51 3.36 3.16
C LEU A 34 3.23 4.46 2.40
N VAL A 35 2.54 5.14 1.49
CA VAL A 35 3.09 6.28 0.76
C VAL A 35 2.58 7.56 1.39
N HIS A 36 3.50 8.37 1.88
CA HIS A 36 3.22 9.66 2.48
C HIS A 36 4.05 10.76 1.84
N ASP A 37 3.59 11.99 1.96
CA ASP A 37 4.32 13.17 1.52
C ASP A 37 4.52 14.11 2.69
N ARG A 38 5.73 14.64 2.81
CA ARG A 38 6.16 15.50 3.90
C ARG A 38 6.97 16.69 3.39
N PRO A 39 7.04 17.80 4.12
CA PRO A 39 7.91 18.92 3.75
C PRO A 39 9.38 18.47 3.64
N ALA A 40 10.12 18.93 2.63
CA ALA A 40 11.54 18.64 2.52
C ALA A 40 12.31 19.30 3.69
N PRO A 41 13.28 18.60 4.32
CA PRO A 41 13.95 19.09 5.54
C PRO A 41 14.95 20.24 5.33
N ALA A 42 14.95 20.95 4.20
CA ALA A 42 15.80 22.12 4.01
C ALA A 42 15.16 23.13 3.05
N GLU A 43 15.18 24.39 3.50
CA GLU A 43 14.73 25.64 2.86
C GLU A 43 13.26 26.06 3.09
N PRO A 44 13.00 26.95 4.06
CA PRO A 44 11.66 27.52 4.31
C PRO A 44 11.11 28.38 3.14
N ARG A 45 11.88 28.53 2.05
CA ARG A 45 11.49 29.28 0.83
C ARG A 45 11.10 28.38 -0.33
N CYS A 46 11.45 27.09 -0.28
CA CYS A 46 11.09 26.13 -1.32
C CYS A 46 10.01 25.21 -0.75
N GLY A 47 8.75 25.40 -1.15
CA GLY A 47 7.61 24.53 -0.79
C GLY A 47 7.70 23.11 -1.37
N ARG A 48 8.92 22.58 -1.53
CA ARG A 48 9.20 21.27 -2.12
C ARG A 48 8.81 20.20 -1.11
N ARG A 49 7.85 19.37 -1.49
CA ARG A 49 7.41 18.22 -0.69
C ARG A 49 8.12 16.95 -1.18
N GLN A 50 8.41 16.04 -0.27
CA GLN A 50 9.10 14.79 -0.53
C GLN A 50 8.13 13.63 -0.29
N MET A 51 7.81 12.93 -1.37
CA MET A 51 7.15 11.64 -1.29
C MET A 51 8.10 10.59 -0.72
N ARG A 52 7.58 9.73 0.15
CA ARG A 52 8.30 8.62 0.75
C ARG A 52 7.42 7.38 0.75
N THR A 53 8.05 6.24 0.53
CA THR A 53 7.40 4.92 0.60
C THR A 53 7.98 4.17 1.78
N VAL A 54 7.15 3.91 2.79
CA VAL A 54 7.53 3.08 3.93
C VAL A 54 7.10 1.64 3.66
N HIS A 55 8.03 0.70 3.81
CA HIS A 55 7.80 -0.71 3.59
C HIS A 55 7.50 -1.40 4.92
N LEU A 56 6.30 -1.96 5.03
CA LEU A 56 5.81 -2.68 6.20
C LEU A 56 5.84 -4.19 5.85
N PRO A 57 6.78 -4.96 6.42
CA PRO A 57 6.88 -6.39 6.12
C PRO A 57 5.65 -7.13 6.64
N LEU A 58 5.12 -8.04 5.84
CA LEU A 58 4.05 -8.95 6.28
C LEU A 58 4.64 -10.32 6.61
N ASN A 59 4.11 -10.97 7.65
CA ASN A 59 4.54 -12.31 8.03
C ASN A 59 3.83 -13.37 7.16
N PRO A 60 4.53 -14.03 6.21
CA PRO A 60 3.90 -14.95 5.27
C PRO A 60 3.30 -16.19 5.97
N ALA A 61 3.95 -16.66 7.06
CA ALA A 61 3.46 -17.81 7.81
C ALA A 61 2.13 -17.54 8.54
N ARG A 62 1.79 -16.26 8.75
CA ARG A 62 0.53 -15.85 9.39
C ARG A 62 -0.51 -15.42 8.36
N LEU A 63 -0.09 -14.83 7.23
CA LEU A 63 -0.99 -14.50 6.13
C LEU A 63 -1.73 -15.71 5.57
N GLY A 64 -1.11 -16.90 5.55
CA GLY A 64 -1.78 -18.14 5.12
C GLY A 64 -2.99 -18.55 5.98
N ARG A 65 -3.27 -17.86 7.09
CA ARG A 65 -4.46 -18.08 7.93
C ARG A 65 -5.68 -17.30 7.44
N TYR A 66 -5.49 -16.32 6.56
CA TYR A 66 -6.57 -15.57 5.93
C TYR A 66 -7.16 -16.37 4.78
N ARG A 67 -8.44 -16.79 4.91
CA ARG A 67 -9.09 -17.67 3.92
C ARG A 67 -9.27 -17.00 2.57
N ALA A 68 -9.58 -15.71 2.55
CA ALA A 68 -9.67 -14.91 1.32
C ALA A 68 -8.36 -14.18 0.99
N GLY A 69 -7.24 -14.64 1.57
CA GLY A 69 -5.91 -14.11 1.31
C GLY A 69 -5.75 -12.64 1.72
N LEU A 70 -5.06 -11.88 0.86
CA LEU A 70 -4.64 -10.51 1.16
C LEU A 70 -5.80 -9.52 1.31
N ALA A 71 -6.93 -9.72 0.61
CA ALA A 71 -8.10 -8.84 0.73
C ALA A 71 -8.77 -8.92 2.12
N ASP A 72 -8.91 -10.13 2.69
CA ASP A 72 -9.43 -10.33 4.06
C ASP A 72 -8.43 -9.77 5.10
N PHE A 73 -7.12 -9.89 4.84
CA PHE A 73 -6.10 -9.24 5.67
C PHE A 73 -6.22 -7.71 5.67
N LEU A 74 -6.38 -7.08 4.51
CA LEU A 74 -6.55 -5.62 4.40
C LEU A 74 -7.85 -5.14 5.06
N THR A 75 -8.92 -5.94 4.98
CA THR A 75 -10.19 -5.65 5.66
C THR A 75 -10.02 -5.69 7.18
N ASP A 76 -9.43 -6.76 7.71
CA ASP A 76 -9.11 -6.87 9.15
C ASP A 76 -8.22 -5.72 9.63
N LEU A 77 -7.23 -5.33 8.81
CA LEU A 77 -6.35 -4.19 9.10
C LEU A 77 -7.16 -2.89 9.18
N THR A 78 -8.04 -2.66 8.21
CA THR A 78 -8.90 -1.48 8.15
C THR A 78 -9.79 -1.39 9.39
N ASP A 79 -10.33 -2.51 9.88
CA ASP A 79 -11.17 -2.53 11.09
C ASP A 79 -10.39 -2.26 12.39
N ALA A 80 -9.08 -2.58 12.40
CA ALA A 80 -8.23 -2.46 13.59
C ALA A 80 -7.58 -1.08 13.75
N LEU A 81 -7.40 -0.31 12.67
CA LEU A 81 -6.76 1.01 12.72
C LEU A 81 -7.59 2.12 13.40
N PRO A 82 -8.92 2.21 13.25
CA PRO A 82 -9.70 3.22 13.93
C PRO A 82 -9.72 3.02 15.46
N ALA A 83 -9.24 4.03 16.19
CA ALA A 83 -9.45 4.25 17.62
C ALA A 83 -9.04 3.11 18.56
N GLY A 84 -7.82 2.58 18.41
CA GLY A 84 -7.19 1.71 19.41
C GLY A 84 -8.00 0.46 19.76
N ARG A 85 -8.89 0.04 18.85
CA ARG A 85 -9.70 -1.16 19.05
C ARG A 85 -8.76 -2.37 19.05
N PRO A 86 -8.94 -3.32 19.99
CA PRO A 86 -8.22 -4.58 19.90
C PRO A 86 -8.57 -5.22 18.55
N PRO A 87 -7.58 -5.75 17.82
CA PRO A 87 -7.84 -6.33 16.52
C PRO A 87 -8.89 -7.44 16.68
N ALA A 88 -9.89 -7.44 15.79
CA ALA A 88 -10.98 -8.42 15.83
C ALA A 88 -10.45 -9.87 15.77
N ARG A 89 -9.26 -10.05 15.17
CA ARG A 89 -8.56 -11.32 15.13
C ARG A 89 -7.15 -11.20 15.73
N PRO A 90 -6.75 -12.08 16.68
CA PRO A 90 -5.38 -12.14 17.20
C PRO A 90 -4.32 -12.36 16.11
N THR A 91 -4.71 -12.94 14.98
CA THR A 91 -3.86 -13.19 13.83
C THR A 91 -3.31 -11.93 13.19
N LEU A 92 -4.03 -10.80 13.24
CA LEU A 92 -3.62 -9.56 12.56
C LEU A 92 -2.31 -9.00 13.14
N ALA A 93 -2.22 -8.92 14.48
CA ALA A 93 -1.01 -8.45 15.17
C ALA A 93 0.21 -9.36 14.96
N ALA A 94 0.00 -10.62 14.54
CA ALA A 94 1.07 -11.52 14.16
C ALA A 94 1.47 -11.39 12.67
N CYS A 95 0.63 -10.76 11.84
CA CYS A 95 0.86 -10.54 10.41
C CYS A 95 1.64 -9.24 10.15
N VAL A 96 1.36 -8.18 10.91
CA VAL A 96 1.92 -6.85 10.69
C VAL A 96 2.07 -6.09 12.01
N ASP A 97 3.05 -5.18 12.06
CA ASP A 97 3.27 -4.29 13.20
C ASP A 97 2.26 -3.13 13.18
N LEU A 98 1.15 -3.33 13.89
CA LEU A 98 0.10 -2.31 14.04
C LEU A 98 0.61 -1.06 14.78
N HIS A 99 1.54 -1.21 15.72
CA HIS A 99 2.07 -0.07 16.48
C HIS A 99 2.92 0.83 15.57
N LEU A 100 3.74 0.24 14.70
CA LEU A 100 4.48 0.98 13.68
C LEU A 100 3.53 1.69 12.72
N ILE A 101 2.48 1.03 12.24
CA ILE A 101 1.50 1.64 11.34
C ILE A 101 0.84 2.85 12.01
N THR A 102 0.32 2.69 13.22
CA THR A 102 -0.32 3.79 13.96
C THR A 102 0.66 4.94 14.21
N THR A 103 1.92 4.64 14.54
CA THR A 103 2.97 5.66 14.73
C THR A 103 3.23 6.45 13.44
N LEU A 104 3.27 5.78 12.29
CA LEU A 104 3.47 6.43 11.00
C LEU A 104 2.26 7.27 10.56
N LEU A 105 1.05 6.82 10.87
CA LEU A 105 -0.19 7.53 10.56
C LEU A 105 -0.41 8.74 11.47
N THR A 106 0.07 8.68 12.71
CA THR A 106 -0.05 9.75 13.71
C THR A 106 1.19 10.64 13.82
N ASP A 107 2.10 10.58 12.83
CA ASP A 107 3.32 11.40 12.81
C ASP A 107 2.95 12.88 13.02
N PRO A 108 3.38 13.50 14.14
CA PRO A 108 2.98 14.86 14.49
C PRO A 108 3.66 15.92 13.61
N THR A 109 4.55 15.53 12.69
CA THR A 109 5.24 16.44 11.80
C THR A 109 4.22 17.22 10.94
N PRO A 110 4.16 18.56 11.07
CA PRO A 110 3.20 19.36 10.32
C PRO A 110 3.35 19.16 8.81
N GLY A 111 2.23 18.92 8.13
CA GLY A 111 2.22 18.76 6.68
C GLY A 111 2.62 17.37 6.17
N VAL A 112 2.77 16.36 7.04
CA VAL A 112 2.71 14.96 6.60
C VAL A 112 1.29 14.67 6.13
N ARG A 113 1.17 14.05 4.95
CA ARG A 113 -0.12 13.61 4.40
C ARG A 113 0.00 12.19 3.85
N LEU A 114 -1.00 11.37 4.12
CA LEU A 114 -1.19 10.12 3.42
C LEU A 114 -1.44 10.41 1.93
N LEU A 115 -0.71 9.72 1.05
CA LEU A 115 -0.90 9.80 -0.40
C LEU A 115 -1.48 8.51 -0.98
N ALA A 116 -1.03 7.34 -0.53
CA ALA A 116 -1.52 6.07 -1.02
C ALA A 116 -1.22 4.94 -0.04
N TRP A 117 -2.02 3.88 -0.12
CA TRP A 117 -1.66 2.55 0.34
C TRP A 117 -1.37 1.66 -0.86
N ALA A 118 -0.37 0.78 -0.75
CA ALA A 118 -0.11 -0.22 -1.77
C ALA A 118 0.28 -1.56 -1.17
N LEU A 119 0.16 -2.62 -1.96
CA LEU A 119 0.48 -3.98 -1.59
C LEU A 119 1.39 -4.58 -2.66
N ASP A 120 2.59 -4.96 -2.27
CA ASP A 120 3.61 -5.61 -3.11
C ASP A 120 3.63 -7.11 -2.79
N TYR A 121 3.31 -7.96 -3.78
CA TYR A 121 3.20 -9.40 -3.59
C TYR A 121 3.50 -10.18 -4.87
N GLU A 122 3.76 -11.48 -4.72
CA GLU A 122 3.88 -12.42 -5.84
C GLU A 122 2.54 -13.14 -6.02
N ASP A 123 2.16 -13.35 -7.27
CA ASP A 123 0.88 -13.94 -7.67
C ASP A 123 1.08 -14.88 -8.87
N VAL A 124 0.04 -15.64 -9.22
CA VAL A 124 0.01 -16.49 -10.40
C VAL A 124 -1.14 -16.07 -11.30
N LEU A 125 -0.79 -15.54 -12.46
CA LEU A 125 -1.77 -15.27 -13.51
C LEU A 125 -2.09 -16.58 -14.23
N ILE A 126 -3.38 -16.94 -14.27
CA ILE A 126 -3.88 -18.13 -14.96
C ILE A 126 -4.44 -17.70 -16.31
N GLU A 127 -3.72 -18.04 -17.38
CA GLU A 127 -4.23 -17.97 -18.74
C GLU A 127 -4.75 -19.35 -19.17
N PRO A 128 -5.64 -19.45 -20.18
CA PRO A 128 -6.30 -20.70 -20.56
C PRO A 128 -5.38 -21.92 -20.76
N HIS A 129 -4.09 -21.70 -21.05
CA HIS A 129 -3.12 -22.77 -21.31
C HIS A 129 -1.80 -22.62 -20.54
N ARG A 130 -1.65 -21.61 -19.66
CA ARG A 130 -0.38 -21.33 -18.98
C ARG A 130 -0.58 -20.69 -17.61
N LEU A 131 0.32 -21.05 -16.69
CA LEU A 131 0.48 -20.39 -15.40
C LEU A 131 1.69 -19.48 -15.50
N HIS A 132 1.50 -18.21 -15.15
CA HIS A 132 2.55 -17.22 -15.16
C HIS A 132 2.78 -16.71 -13.74
N GLU A 133 3.96 -16.95 -13.20
CA GLU A 133 4.39 -16.28 -11.99
C GLU A 133 4.62 -14.81 -12.29
N ILE A 134 3.90 -13.97 -11.56
CA ILE A 134 3.98 -12.52 -11.66
C ILE A 134 4.32 -11.93 -10.30
N ARG A 135 4.88 -10.74 -10.34
CA ARG A 135 4.88 -9.83 -9.20
C ARG A 135 3.86 -8.73 -9.48
N ARG A 136 3.07 -8.39 -8.48
CA ARG A 136 2.05 -7.36 -8.56
C ARG A 136 2.21 -6.34 -7.45
N ILE A 137 2.04 -5.07 -7.79
CA ILE A 137 1.89 -3.99 -6.84
C ILE A 137 0.53 -3.34 -7.10
N ASP A 138 -0.42 -3.59 -6.21
CA ASP A 138 -1.73 -2.93 -6.22
C ASP A 138 -1.67 -1.70 -5.31
N ALA A 139 -2.05 -0.53 -5.80
CA ALA A 139 -2.12 0.68 -4.99
C ALA A 139 -3.43 1.42 -5.18
N VAL A 140 -3.88 2.10 -4.11
CA VAL A 140 -4.95 3.09 -4.18
C VAL A 140 -4.44 4.37 -3.58
N ASP A 141 -4.52 5.45 -4.36
CA ASP A 141 -4.16 6.77 -3.87
C ASP A 141 -5.32 7.45 -3.15
N SER A 142 -4.98 8.60 -2.58
CA SER A 142 -5.90 9.41 -1.82
C SER A 142 -7.09 9.90 -2.69
N ASP A 143 -6.96 10.08 -3.99
CA ASP A 143 -8.12 10.41 -4.84
C ASP A 143 -8.87 9.18 -5.35
N HIS A 144 -8.62 8.00 -4.78
CA HIS A 144 -9.17 6.71 -5.19
C HIS A 144 -8.73 6.24 -6.58
N ARG A 145 -7.63 6.78 -7.11
CA ARG A 145 -7.06 6.23 -8.33
C ARG A 145 -6.40 4.90 -8.01
N ARG A 146 -6.62 3.93 -8.88
CA ARG A 146 -6.09 2.57 -8.76
C ARG A 146 -4.86 2.45 -9.63
N TYR A 147 -3.80 1.87 -9.07
CA TYR A 147 -2.58 1.57 -9.79
C TYR A 147 -2.35 0.08 -9.69
N GLN A 148 -1.92 -0.49 -10.80
CA GLN A 148 -1.44 -1.86 -10.85
C GLN A 148 -0.10 -1.87 -11.58
N VAL A 149 0.95 -2.32 -10.90
CA VAL A 149 2.24 -2.63 -11.53
C VAL A 149 2.35 -4.13 -11.63
N THR A 150 2.49 -4.68 -12.82
CA THR A 150 2.63 -6.13 -13.04
C THR A 150 3.95 -6.42 -13.72
N ARG A 151 4.74 -7.32 -13.15
CA ARG A 151 5.97 -7.83 -13.77
C ARG A 151 5.91 -9.34 -13.90
N TRP A 152 6.08 -9.83 -15.11
CA TRP A 152 6.17 -11.26 -15.38
C TRP A 152 7.57 -11.75 -15.03
N ARG A 153 7.68 -12.97 -14.51
CA ARG A 153 9.00 -13.53 -14.17
C ARG A 153 9.96 -13.64 -15.34
N THR A 154 9.43 -13.83 -16.54
CA THR A 154 10.19 -13.93 -17.78
C THR A 154 10.48 -12.58 -18.44
N GLU A 155 9.91 -11.49 -17.93
CA GLU A 155 10.01 -10.18 -18.57
C GLU A 155 10.94 -9.21 -17.81
N PRO A 156 11.72 -8.41 -18.54
CA PRO A 156 12.66 -7.48 -17.93
C PRO A 156 11.99 -6.26 -17.32
N HIS A 157 10.82 -5.84 -17.81
CA HIS A 157 10.18 -4.59 -17.42
C HIS A 157 8.76 -4.83 -16.91
N PRO A 158 8.32 -4.11 -15.86
CA PRO A 158 6.93 -4.13 -15.44
C PRO A 158 6.03 -3.33 -16.40
N THR A 159 4.76 -3.70 -16.48
CA THR A 159 3.68 -2.88 -17.02
C THR A 159 3.00 -2.09 -15.89
N VAL A 160 2.40 -0.94 -16.23
CA VAL A 160 1.69 -0.08 -15.28
C VAL A 160 0.33 0.28 -15.84
N ASP A 161 -0.72 -0.05 -15.10
CA ASP A 161 -2.10 0.29 -15.43
C ASP A 161 -2.66 1.25 -14.36
N ILE A 162 -3.39 2.28 -14.80
CA ILE A 162 -4.00 3.28 -13.91
C ILE A 162 -5.48 3.41 -14.23
N ASP A 163 -6.34 3.19 -13.23
CA ASP A 163 -7.81 3.24 -13.33
C ASP A 163 -8.44 2.30 -14.37
N GLU A 164 -7.66 1.40 -14.96
CA GLU A 164 -8.17 0.34 -15.83
C GLU A 164 -8.88 -0.75 -15.02
N HIS A 165 -9.93 -1.35 -15.60
CA HIS A 165 -10.68 -2.42 -14.96
C HIS A 165 -9.90 -3.72 -15.05
N ASP A 166 -9.43 -4.26 -13.91
CA ASP A 166 -8.73 -5.55 -13.85
C ASP A 166 -9.16 -6.45 -12.66
N THR A 167 -8.72 -7.70 -12.76
CA THR A 167 -8.91 -8.92 -11.97
C THR A 167 -8.76 -8.83 -10.44
N SER A 168 -8.12 -7.80 -9.88
CA SER A 168 -7.85 -7.67 -8.43
C SER A 168 -8.85 -6.76 -7.69
N GLN A 169 -10.12 -6.73 -8.12
CA GLN A 169 -11.14 -5.81 -7.59
C GLN A 169 -11.27 -5.83 -6.06
N ALA A 170 -11.11 -7.00 -5.43
CA ALA A 170 -11.20 -7.14 -3.97
C ALA A 170 -10.04 -6.45 -3.23
N ILE A 171 -8.82 -6.51 -3.76
CA ILE A 171 -7.65 -5.85 -3.14
C ILE A 171 -7.76 -4.34 -3.29
N HIS A 172 -8.09 -3.83 -4.49
CA HIS A 172 -8.30 -2.39 -4.66
C HIS A 172 -9.47 -1.86 -3.82
N ALA A 173 -10.56 -2.63 -3.67
CA ALA A 173 -11.66 -2.24 -2.80
C ALA A 173 -11.20 -2.15 -1.33
N ALA A 174 -10.46 -3.15 -0.82
CA ALA A 174 -9.95 -3.14 0.54
C ALA A 174 -8.92 -2.01 0.77
N LEU A 175 -8.03 -1.77 -0.20
CA LEU A 175 -7.08 -0.64 -0.16
C LEU A 175 -7.80 0.71 -0.17
N ALA A 176 -8.89 0.86 -0.94
CA ALA A 176 -9.68 2.09 -0.94
C ALA A 176 -10.31 2.37 0.43
N THR A 177 -10.90 1.35 1.06
CA THR A 177 -11.42 1.49 2.43
C THR A 177 -10.31 1.83 3.42
N LEU A 178 -9.14 1.19 3.29
CA LEU A 178 -7.98 1.49 4.13
C LEU A 178 -7.52 2.95 3.98
N VAL A 179 -7.50 3.46 2.75
CA VAL A 179 -7.23 4.88 2.45
C VAL A 179 -8.24 5.79 3.14
N ASP A 180 -9.54 5.51 3.03
CA ASP A 180 -10.58 6.33 3.67
C ASP A 180 -10.44 6.35 5.19
N THR A 181 -10.30 5.17 5.79
CA THR A 181 -10.16 5.02 7.24
C THR A 181 -8.94 5.76 7.78
N THR A 182 -7.84 5.76 7.04
CA THR A 182 -6.56 6.36 7.49
C THR A 182 -6.37 7.81 7.05
N ARG A 183 -7.20 8.33 6.14
CA ARG A 183 -7.31 9.77 5.82
C ARG A 183 -8.10 10.55 6.86
N LEU A 184 -9.07 9.89 7.50
CA LEU A 184 -10.06 10.54 8.36
C LEU A 184 -9.54 10.95 9.75
N ASP A 185 -8.28 10.69 10.11
CA ASP A 185 -7.77 11.00 11.46
C ASP A 185 -6.69 12.09 11.51
N PRO A 186 -7.09 13.34 11.81
CA PRO A 186 -6.18 14.36 12.34
C PRO A 186 -6.54 14.84 13.77
N ARG A 187 -7.31 14.05 14.56
CA ARG A 187 -8.00 14.39 15.84
C ARG A 187 -9.51 14.52 15.64
N ALA A 188 -10.29 13.52 16.05
CA ALA A 188 -11.71 13.70 16.35
C ALA A 188 -11.93 13.84 17.88
N PRO A 189 -12.03 15.05 18.44
CA PRO A 189 -12.83 15.25 19.63
C PRO A 189 -14.30 15.25 19.21
N THR A 190 -15.06 14.23 19.59
CA THR A 190 -16.52 14.29 19.59
C THR A 190 -16.96 15.18 20.74
N THR A 191 -17.29 16.44 20.46
CA THR A 191 -18.21 17.19 21.32
C THR A 191 -18.95 18.24 20.50
N GLY A 192 -20.24 18.00 20.31
CA GLY A 192 -21.26 18.93 19.86
C GLY A 192 -22.58 18.50 20.49
#